data_AF-A0A536YHT5-F1
#
_entry.id   AF-A0A536YHT5-F1
#
_cell.length_a   1.000
_cell.length_b   1.000
_cell.length_c   1.000
_cell.angle_alpha   90.00
_cell.angle_beta   90.00
_cell.angle_gamma   90.00
#
_symmetry.space_group_name_H-M   'P 1'
#
loop_
_entity.id
_entity.type
_entity.pdbx_description
1 polymer ?
#
loop_
_entity_poly.entity_id
_entity_poly.type
_entity_poly.pdbx_seq_one_letter_code
_entity_poly.pdbx_strand_id
1 'polypeptide(L)'
;MADRYLEAVQCLDLIAPERFAEALETADARAGLRSVQEGRDPALTEIVFSVPDEQFWWFRLVLRKMADKYERHKRIVQAYRKLNSPRS
;
A
#
# COMPACT_ATOMS: atom_id res chain seq x y z
N MET A 1 -10.39 17.88 -15.52
CA MET A 1 -10.91 16.61 -14.96
C MET A 1 -9.82 15.53 -14.95
N ALA A 2 -8.97 15.44 -16.00
CA ALA A 2 -7.87 14.49 -16.07
C ALA A 2 -6.73 14.75 -15.06
N ASP A 3 -6.44 16.02 -14.74
CA ASP A 3 -5.33 16.36 -13.82
C ASP A 3 -5.54 15.85 -12.40
N ARG A 4 -6.80 15.72 -11.97
CA ARG A 4 -7.11 15.23 -10.62
C ARG A 4 -6.64 13.79 -10.46
N TYR A 5 -7.09 12.86 -11.33
CA TYR A 5 -6.71 11.44 -11.25
C TYR A 5 -5.20 11.16 -11.31
N LEU A 6 -4.40 12.12 -11.79
CA LEU A 6 -2.95 11.99 -11.83
C LEU A 6 -2.32 12.00 -10.43
N GLU A 7 -2.86 12.77 -9.48
CA GLU A 7 -2.25 12.96 -8.16
C GLU A 7 -2.29 11.69 -7.30
N ALA A 8 -3.42 11.00 -7.25
CA ALA A 8 -3.51 9.73 -6.53
C ALA A 8 -2.63 8.64 -7.16
N VAL A 9 -2.50 8.62 -8.49
CA VAL A 9 -1.60 7.70 -9.20
C VAL A 9 -0.13 8.01 -8.86
N GLN A 10 0.26 9.28 -8.91
CA GLN A 10 1.60 9.71 -8.52
C GLN A 10 1.92 9.32 -7.07
N CYS A 11 0.99 9.50 -6.14
CA CYS A 11 1.17 9.06 -4.75
C CYS A 11 1.35 7.55 -4.63
N LEU A 12 0.66 6.74 -5.46
CA LEU A 12 0.85 5.29 -5.48
C LEU A 12 2.24 4.91 -5.98
N ASP A 13 2.76 5.59 -7.00
CA ASP A 13 4.08 5.32 -7.57
C ASP A 13 5.24 5.64 -6.61
N LEU A 14 5.00 6.47 -5.59
CA LEU A 14 5.97 6.77 -4.53
C LEU A 14 6.06 5.65 -3.46
N ILE A 15 5.12 4.70 -3.43
CA ILE A 15 5.09 3.65 -2.42
C ILE A 15 5.74 2.38 -2.97
N ALA A 16 6.84 1.97 -2.35
CA ALA A 16 7.48 0.70 -2.70
C ALA A 16 6.53 -0.49 -2.43
N PRO A 17 6.52 -1.53 -3.29
CA PRO A 17 5.59 -2.66 -3.15
C PRO A 17 5.62 -3.37 -1.80
N GLU A 18 6.80 -3.47 -1.20
CA GLU A 18 7.04 -4.05 0.14
C GLU A 18 6.25 -3.32 1.23
N ARG A 19 5.91 -2.05 0.98
CA ARG A 19 5.30 -1.13 1.93
C ARG A 19 3.81 -0.92 1.72
N PHE A 20 3.19 -1.55 0.70
CA PHE A 20 1.77 -1.37 0.43
C PHE A 20 0.86 -1.72 1.61
N ALA A 21 1.24 -2.73 2.41
CA ALA A 21 0.49 -3.07 3.62
C ALA A 21 0.53 -1.93 4.66
N GLU A 22 1.71 -1.38 4.92
CA GLU A 22 1.91 -0.27 5.87
C GLU A 22 1.24 1.03 5.40
N ALA A 23 1.31 1.32 4.10
CA ALA A 23 0.60 2.44 3.51
C ALA A 23 -0.92 2.26 3.61
N LEU A 24 -1.44 1.04 3.43
CA LEU A 24 -2.87 0.74 3.57
C LEU A 24 -3.33 0.91 5.01
N GLU A 25 -2.55 0.49 6.00
CA GLU A 25 -2.82 0.73 7.42
C GLU A 25 -2.95 2.24 7.73
N THR A 26 -2.06 3.03 7.14
CA THR A 26 -2.07 4.49 7.26
C THR A 26 -3.33 5.08 6.62
N ALA A 27 -3.69 4.62 5.42
CA ALA A 27 -4.90 5.04 4.73
C ALA A 27 -6.19 4.61 5.46
N ASP A 28 -6.23 3.40 6.02
CA ASP A 28 -7.39 2.92 6.78
C ASP A 28 -7.59 3.76 8.06
N ALA A 29 -6.51 4.20 8.70
CA ALA A 29 -6.62 5.14 9.83
C ALA A 29 -6.99 6.57 9.41
N ARG A 30 -6.48 7.10 8.29
CA ARG A 30 -6.98 8.37 7.73
C ARG A 30 -8.48 8.29 7.45
N ALA A 31 -8.98 7.13 7.00
CA ALA A 31 -10.40 6.86 6.79
C ALA A 31 -11.20 6.63 8.09
N GLY A 32 -10.56 6.67 9.27
CA GLY A 32 -11.21 6.38 10.56
C GLY A 32 -11.57 4.91 10.77
N LEU A 33 -11.07 3.99 9.96
CA LEU A 33 -11.34 2.55 10.05
C LEU A 33 -10.42 1.81 11.02
N ARG A 34 -9.31 2.43 11.43
CA ARG A 34 -8.37 1.92 12.44
C ARG A 34 -7.92 3.05 13.35
N SER A 35 -7.53 2.70 14.58
CA SER A 35 -6.84 3.64 15.46
C SER A 35 -5.50 4.05 14.83
N VAL A 36 -5.16 5.33 14.98
CA VAL A 36 -3.83 5.83 14.61
C VAL A 36 -2.85 5.23 15.61
N GLN A 37 -1.98 4.35 15.14
CA GLN A 37 -0.88 3.82 15.95
C GLN A 37 0.27 4.83 15.97
N GLU A 38 0.84 5.07 17.15
CA GLU A 38 2.09 5.81 17.30
C GLU A 38 3.24 5.05 16.62
N GLY A 39 4.16 5.77 15.99
CA GLY A 39 5.35 5.19 15.34
C GLY A 39 5.20 4.81 13.86
N ARG A 40 4.19 5.32 13.16
CA ARG A 40 4.12 5.17 11.69
C ARG A 40 5.23 5.92 10.99
N ASP A 41 5.67 5.38 9.86
CA ASP A 41 6.64 6.04 9.01
C ASP A 41 6.09 7.42 8.57
N PRO A 42 6.80 8.52 8.87
CA PRO A 42 6.37 9.87 8.53
C PRO A 42 6.31 10.10 7.01
N ALA A 43 7.17 9.47 6.21
CA ALA A 43 7.17 9.60 4.75
C ALA A 43 5.94 8.90 4.14
N LEU A 44 5.55 7.73 4.63
CA LEU A 44 4.29 7.09 4.19
C LEU A 44 3.07 7.90 4.61
N THR A 45 3.13 8.48 5.80
CA THR A 45 2.06 9.36 6.29
C THR A 45 1.92 10.57 5.37
N GLU A 46 3.02 11.22 5.02
CA GLU A 46 3.02 12.36 4.08
C GLU A 46 2.42 11.99 2.72
N ILE A 47 2.86 10.88 2.11
CA ILE A 47 2.33 10.40 0.81
C ILE A 47 0.83 10.09 0.88
N VAL A 48 0.39 9.41 1.94
CA VAL A 48 -1.03 9.02 2.07
C VAL A 48 -1.91 10.24 2.34
N PHE A 49 -1.42 11.24 3.09
CA PHE A 49 -2.17 12.46 3.40
C PHE A 49 -2.11 13.50 2.28
N SER A 50 -1.13 13.45 1.36
CA SER A 50 -1.09 14.31 0.18
C SER A 50 -2.16 13.98 -0.86
N VAL A 51 -2.78 12.80 -0.79
CA VAL A 51 -3.86 12.41 -1.72
C VAL A 51 -5.10 13.28 -1.47
N PRO A 52 -5.66 13.95 -2.50
CA PRO A 52 -6.88 14.73 -2.37
C PRO A 52 -8.08 13.90 -1.90
N ASP A 53 -8.95 14.50 -1.07
CA ASP A 53 -10.10 13.80 -0.49
C ASP A 53 -11.03 13.20 -1.55
N GLU A 54 -11.22 13.87 -2.69
CA GLU A 54 -12.10 13.36 -3.76
C GLU A 54 -11.57 12.08 -4.42
N GLN A 55 -10.26 11.82 -4.31
CA GLN A 55 -9.59 10.66 -4.89
C GLN A 55 -9.20 9.61 -3.85
N PHE A 56 -9.21 9.99 -2.58
CA PHE A 56 -8.72 9.17 -1.48
C PHE A 56 -9.43 7.82 -1.40
N TRP A 57 -10.74 7.78 -1.65
CA TRP A 57 -11.49 6.52 -1.68
C TRP A 57 -10.97 5.56 -2.76
N TRP A 58 -10.74 6.07 -3.97
CA TRP A 58 -10.20 5.28 -5.08
C TRP A 58 -8.76 4.84 -4.80
N PHE A 59 -7.92 5.75 -4.31
CA PHE A 59 -6.55 5.47 -3.90
C PHE A 59 -6.48 4.30 -2.91
N ARG A 60 -7.28 4.36 -1.84
CA ARG A 60 -7.33 3.32 -0.80
C ARG A 60 -7.78 1.96 -1.37
N LEU A 61 -8.76 1.96 -2.28
CA LEU A 61 -9.23 0.75 -2.93
C LEU A 61 -8.13 0.10 -3.79
N VAL A 62 -7.40 0.90 -4.58
CA VAL A 62 -6.29 0.41 -5.41
C VAL A 62 -5.15 -0.09 -4.53
N LEU A 63 -4.77 0.68 -3.51
CA LEU A 63 -3.73 0.31 -2.56
C LEU A 63 -4.02 -1.04 -1.89
N ARG A 64 -5.27 -1.30 -1.49
CA ARG A 64 -5.71 -2.60 -0.97
C ARG A 64 -5.50 -3.73 -1.96
N LYS A 65 -5.91 -3.54 -3.22
CA LYS A 65 -5.70 -4.55 -4.28
C LYS A 65 -4.22 -4.82 -4.53
N MET A 66 -3.38 -3.80 -4.49
CA MET A 66 -1.93 -3.95 -4.70
C MET A 66 -1.25 -4.65 -3.53
N ALA A 67 -1.63 -4.32 -2.29
CA ALA A 67 -1.17 -5.03 -1.10
C ALA A 67 -1.52 -6.53 -1.16
N ASP A 68 -2.77 -6.86 -1.49
CA ASP A 68 -3.22 -8.25 -1.65
C ASP A 68 -2.44 -8.97 -2.77
N LYS A 69 -2.23 -8.31 -3.91
CA LYS A 69 -1.48 -8.86 -5.04
C LYS A 69 -0.04 -9.14 -4.66
N TYR A 70 0.62 -8.19 -4.00
CA TYR A 70 2.01 -8.32 -3.57
C TYR A 70 2.19 -9.45 -2.55
N GLU A 71 1.31 -9.52 -1.54
CA GLU A 71 1.37 -10.57 -0.52
C GLU A 71 1.13 -11.96 -1.12
N ARG A 72 0.20 -12.10 -2.07
CA ARG A 72 0.03 -13.36 -2.84
C ARG A 72 1.29 -13.72 -3.62
N HIS A 73 1.88 -12.75 -4.32
CA HIS A 73 3.10 -12.98 -5.10
C HIS A 73 4.27 -13.42 -4.19
N LYS A 74 4.44 -12.74 -3.05
CA LYS A 74 5.45 -13.08 -2.04
C LYS A 74 5.30 -14.51 -1.54
N ARG A 75 4.07 -14.96 -1.24
CA ARG A 75 3.79 -16.34 -0.81
C ARG A 75 4.14 -17.37 -1.88
N ILE A 76 3.81 -17.10 -3.14
CA ILE A 76 4.14 -17.96 -4.28
C ILE A 76 5.67 -18.09 -4.41
N VAL A 77 6.39 -16.96 -4.42
CA VAL A 77 7.86 -16.94 -4.51
C VAL A 77 8.50 -17.68 -3.34
N GLN A 78 8.00 -17.50 -2.12
CA GLN A 78 8.48 -18.23 -0.94
C GLN A 78 8.22 -19.73 -1.04
N ALA A 79 7.06 -20.15 -1.55
CA ALA A 79 6.75 -21.56 -1.78
C ALA A 79 7.72 -22.20 -2.78
N TYR A 80 8.00 -21.52 -3.90
CA TYR A 80 8.99 -21.97 -4.87
C TYR A 80 10.41 -22.07 -4.27
N ARG A 81 10.83 -21.07 -3.48
CA ARG A 81 12.13 -21.13 -2.79
C ARG A 81 12.23 -22.34 -1.85
N LYS A 82 11.18 -22.62 -1.08
CA LYS A 82 11.16 -23.78 -0.16
C LYS A 82 11.21 -25.12 -0.90
N LEU A 83 10.54 -25.22 -2.06
CA LEU A 83 10.55 -26.45 -2.88
C LEU A 83 11.90 -26.71 -3.56
N ASN A 84 12.61 -25.63 -3.94
CA ASN A 84 13.89 -25.71 -4.66
C ASN A 84 15.12 -25.63 -3.73
N SER A 85 14.92 -25.51 -2.40
CA SER A 85 16.02 -25.61 -1.44
C SER A 85 16.48 -27.07 -1.38
N PRO A 86 17.78 -27.37 -1.64
CA PRO A 86 18.28 -28.73 -1.51
C PRO A 86 18.09 -29.20 -0.07
N ARG A 87 17.41 -30.34 0.11
CA ARG A 87 17.33 -31.03 1.40
C ARG A 87 18.76 -31.46 1.76
N SER A 88 19.40 -30.73 2.70
CA SER A 88 20.61 -31.21 3.38
C SER A 88 20.26 -32.32 4.36
#